data_AF-J3JK81-F1
#
_entry.id   AF-J3JK81-F1
#
_cell.length_a   1.000
_cell.length_b   1.000
_cell.length_c   1.000
_cell.angle_alpha   90.00
_cell.angle_beta   90.00
_cell.angle_gamma   90.00
#
_symmetry.space_group_name_H-M   'P 1'
#
loop_
_entity.id
_entity.type
_entity.pdbx_description
1 polymer ?
#
loop_
_entity_poly.entity_id
_entity_poly.type
_entity_poly.pdbx_seq_one_letter_code
_entity_poly.pdbx_strand_id
1 'polypeptide(L)'
;WGCDVVVSASAPAEEHLALMSRGAVLICRMDPARRPELLESLRERSITGLALDVVPRISRAQSLDVLSSQANLAGYRAVIEAASHLDRLFSGQVTAAGKFPPATVYVIGAGVAGLSAIGTACSLGAQVRGSDVRPEVADQVRSMGAQFVPLPSSQEVSSDGYAKEMSADQASAANALYAQQAAESDVVITTASIPGRRAPMLLDRSAIEAMRPGSVIIDMAAATGGNTELTVPGEVVTTEGGVTIVGHTDLAGMLPAQATQLYGRNIVNLLGLITPAKDGELALDLDDEVVRAITVTHDGELLWPPPPIQVSATPAPGRPEQAAAEDAAAQEAARVAQARSRSRQWLGLAAASLVAAALVLATPAAATSHYIVLTLSVILGFHVISNVTPALHTPLMSVTNAISGIILVGAISQVGHPHPLISAISLAAVVLATINIVGGFAVTHRMLAMFTKD
;
A
#
# COMPACT_ATOMS: atom_id res chain seq x y z
N TRP A 1 12.47 -17.74 -24.42
CA TRP A 1 11.04 -17.89 -24.76
C TRP A 1 10.60 -19.35 -24.74
N GLY A 2 11.42 -20.33 -25.14
CA GLY A 2 11.11 -21.77 -25.01
C GLY A 2 11.21 -22.36 -23.59
N CYS A 3 10.77 -21.63 -22.56
CA CYS A 3 10.69 -22.13 -21.18
C CYS A 3 9.28 -22.66 -20.89
N ASP A 4 9.12 -23.52 -19.89
CA ASP A 4 7.79 -24.01 -19.46
C ASP A 4 6.94 -22.88 -18.86
N VAL A 5 7.58 -21.93 -18.19
CA VAL A 5 6.95 -20.72 -17.62
C VAL A 5 7.68 -19.49 -18.12
N VAL A 6 6.93 -18.55 -18.67
CA VAL A 6 7.40 -17.24 -19.13
C VAL A 6 6.68 -16.17 -18.33
N VAL A 7 7.45 -15.28 -17.72
CA VAL A 7 6.93 -14.14 -16.96
C VAL A 7 7.40 -12.85 -17.61
N SER A 8 6.48 -11.91 -17.85
CA SER A 8 6.80 -10.59 -18.41
C SER A 8 5.91 -9.50 -17.82
N ALA A 9 6.34 -8.23 -17.88
CA ALA A 9 5.58 -7.10 -17.33
C ALA A 9 4.30 -6.79 -18.13
N SER A 10 4.36 -7.01 -19.45
CA SER A 10 3.28 -6.81 -20.41
C SER A 10 3.26 -7.97 -21.39
N ALA A 11 2.12 -8.22 -22.03
CA ALA A 11 1.99 -9.22 -23.08
C ALA A 11 3.07 -9.03 -24.17
N PRO A 12 3.85 -10.08 -24.48
CA PRO A 12 4.91 -10.00 -25.47
C PRO A 12 4.33 -9.85 -26.88
N ALA A 13 5.16 -9.33 -27.79
CA ALA A 13 4.80 -9.24 -29.21
C ALA A 13 4.64 -10.62 -29.86
N GLU A 14 3.93 -10.69 -30.98
CA GLU A 14 3.61 -11.93 -31.69
C GLU A 14 4.87 -12.74 -32.07
N GLU A 15 5.97 -12.06 -32.42
CA GLU A 15 7.26 -12.69 -32.71
C GLU A 15 7.83 -13.46 -31.51
N HIS A 16 7.61 -12.98 -30.28
CA HIS A 16 8.07 -13.62 -29.06
C HIS A 16 7.13 -14.74 -28.62
N LEU A 17 5.82 -14.56 -28.82
CA LEU A 17 4.83 -15.63 -28.64
C LEU A 17 5.13 -16.83 -29.56
N ALA A 18 5.60 -16.57 -30.78
CA ALA A 18 5.99 -17.62 -31.72
C ALA A 18 7.23 -18.43 -31.28
N LEU A 19 8.05 -17.89 -30.37
CA LEU A 19 9.21 -18.56 -29.80
C LEU A 19 8.89 -19.33 -28.50
N MET A 20 7.65 -19.29 -28.03
CA MET A 20 7.22 -20.02 -26.84
C MET A 20 6.91 -21.48 -27.17
N SER A 21 7.21 -22.37 -26.23
CA SER A 21 6.89 -23.78 -26.33
C SER A 21 5.37 -23.98 -26.28
N ARG A 22 4.85 -24.94 -27.05
CA ARG A 22 3.45 -25.37 -26.93
C ARG A 22 3.20 -25.91 -25.51
N GLY A 23 2.11 -25.50 -24.87
CA GLY A 23 1.80 -25.86 -23.48
C GLY A 23 2.49 -24.98 -22.44
N ALA A 24 3.33 -24.01 -22.84
CA ALA A 24 3.95 -23.09 -21.89
C ALA A 24 2.91 -22.20 -21.20
N VAL A 25 3.26 -21.74 -19.99
CA VAL A 25 2.46 -20.80 -19.21
C VAL A 25 3.03 -19.38 -19.35
N LEU A 26 2.20 -18.44 -19.77
CA LEU A 26 2.52 -17.02 -19.84
C LEU A 26 1.86 -16.27 -18.68
N ILE A 27 2.66 -15.61 -17.84
CA ILE A 27 2.19 -14.79 -16.72
C ILE A 27 2.58 -13.33 -16.99
N CYS A 28 1.60 -12.48 -17.27
CA CYS A 28 1.83 -11.06 -17.51
C CYS A 28 0.53 -10.24 -17.41
N ARG A 29 0.63 -8.92 -17.61
CA ARG A 29 -0.56 -8.09 -17.87
C ARG A 29 -0.97 -8.25 -19.34
N MET A 30 -2.23 -8.59 -19.60
CA MET A 30 -2.75 -8.96 -20.91
C MET A 30 -3.86 -8.04 -21.42
N ASP A 31 -4.64 -7.41 -20.52
CA ASP A 31 -5.79 -6.58 -20.87
C ASP A 31 -6.83 -7.33 -21.73
N PRO A 32 -7.29 -8.51 -21.27
CA PRO A 32 -8.03 -9.48 -22.09
C PRO A 32 -9.35 -8.94 -22.65
N ALA A 33 -9.97 -7.98 -21.95
CA ALA A 33 -11.21 -7.33 -22.40
C ALA A 33 -11.00 -6.45 -23.65
N ARG A 34 -9.81 -5.86 -23.81
CA ARG A 34 -9.49 -4.93 -24.91
C ARG A 34 -8.68 -5.58 -26.02
N ARG A 35 -8.14 -6.78 -25.80
CA ARG A 35 -7.25 -7.49 -26.72
C ARG A 35 -7.71 -8.91 -27.02
N PRO A 36 -8.90 -9.12 -27.60
CA PRO A 36 -9.38 -10.46 -27.96
C PRO A 36 -8.45 -11.17 -28.95
N GLU A 37 -7.75 -10.43 -29.81
CA GLU A 37 -6.78 -10.98 -30.77
C GLU A 37 -5.57 -11.63 -30.08
N LEU A 38 -5.12 -11.09 -28.95
CA LEU A 38 -4.04 -11.69 -28.15
C LEU A 38 -4.50 -13.04 -27.59
N LEU A 39 -5.72 -13.11 -27.07
CA LEU A 39 -6.26 -14.35 -26.49
C LEU A 39 -6.37 -15.45 -27.54
N GLU A 40 -6.78 -15.09 -28.75
CA GLU A 40 -6.87 -16.05 -29.85
C GLU A 40 -5.49 -16.57 -30.26
N SER A 41 -4.47 -15.71 -30.34
CA SER A 41 -3.08 -16.13 -30.60
C SER A 41 -2.56 -17.10 -29.53
N LEU A 42 -2.84 -16.83 -28.24
CA LEU A 42 -2.49 -17.75 -27.14
C LEU A 42 -3.21 -19.11 -27.28
N ARG A 43 -4.51 -19.08 -27.61
CA ARG A 43 -5.35 -20.26 -27.82
C ARG A 43 -4.81 -21.15 -28.95
N GLU A 44 -4.56 -20.57 -30.13
CA GLU A 44 -4.05 -21.29 -31.31
C GLU A 44 -2.69 -21.96 -31.04
N ARG A 45 -1.86 -21.32 -30.22
CA ARG A 45 -0.54 -21.82 -29.83
C ARG A 45 -0.57 -22.80 -28.66
N SER A 46 -1.75 -23.09 -28.10
CA SER A 46 -1.93 -23.87 -26.87
C SER A 46 -1.06 -23.32 -25.72
N ILE A 47 -0.95 -21.99 -25.60
CA ILE A 47 -0.27 -21.33 -24.48
C ILE A 47 -1.31 -21.05 -23.41
N THR A 48 -0.99 -21.43 -22.16
CA THR A 48 -1.83 -21.09 -21.01
C THR A 48 -1.54 -19.67 -20.58
N GLY A 49 -2.54 -18.78 -20.64
CA GLY A 49 -2.39 -17.38 -20.28
C GLY A 49 -2.95 -17.10 -18.89
N LEU A 50 -2.12 -16.55 -17.99
CA LEU A 50 -2.53 -16.01 -16.69
C LEU A 50 -2.43 -14.49 -16.71
N ALA A 51 -3.57 -13.81 -16.80
CA ALA A 51 -3.67 -12.35 -16.87
C ALA A 51 -3.67 -11.75 -15.46
N LEU A 52 -2.59 -11.04 -15.10
CA LEU A 52 -2.42 -10.44 -13.77
C LEU A 52 -3.32 -9.22 -13.53
N ASP A 53 -3.75 -8.55 -14.59
CA ASP A 53 -4.59 -7.35 -14.55
C ASP A 53 -6.08 -7.64 -14.30
N VAL A 54 -6.47 -8.92 -14.23
CA VAL A 54 -7.84 -9.33 -13.88
C VAL A 54 -7.92 -10.13 -12.59
N VAL A 55 -6.88 -10.04 -11.74
CA VAL A 55 -6.89 -10.62 -10.38
C VAL A 55 -8.13 -10.10 -9.64
N PRO A 56 -8.97 -11.00 -9.07
CA PRO A 56 -10.19 -10.58 -8.41
C PRO A 56 -9.88 -9.85 -7.10
N ARG A 57 -10.67 -8.80 -6.79
CA ARG A 57 -10.49 -7.96 -5.61
C ARG A 57 -11.11 -8.59 -4.36
N ILE A 58 -10.58 -9.74 -3.96
CA ILE A 58 -10.95 -10.47 -2.74
C ILE A 58 -9.79 -10.49 -1.75
N SER A 59 -10.09 -10.61 -0.45
CA SER A 59 -9.09 -10.51 0.63
C SER A 59 -7.89 -11.43 0.44
N ARG A 60 -8.11 -12.68 -0.02
CA ARG A 60 -7.02 -13.65 -0.22
C ARG A 60 -6.13 -13.33 -1.43
N ALA A 61 -6.63 -12.58 -2.40
CA ALA A 61 -5.92 -12.26 -3.65
C ALA A 61 -5.20 -10.89 -3.63
N GLN A 62 -5.36 -10.09 -2.58
CA GLN A 62 -4.76 -8.75 -2.47
C GLN A 62 -3.24 -8.75 -2.68
N SER A 63 -2.55 -9.81 -2.25
CA SER A 63 -1.09 -9.91 -2.42
C SER A 63 -0.65 -10.25 -3.86
N LEU A 64 -1.58 -10.63 -4.74
CA LEU A 64 -1.36 -10.92 -6.16
C LEU A 64 -1.72 -9.71 -7.04
N ASP A 65 -2.49 -8.75 -6.52
CA ASP A 65 -3.02 -7.62 -7.28
C ASP A 65 -1.90 -6.66 -7.74
N VAL A 66 -1.52 -6.80 -9.01
CA VAL A 66 -0.53 -5.94 -9.65
C VAL A 66 -1.07 -4.54 -9.95
N LEU A 67 -2.38 -4.39 -10.18
CA LEU A 67 -2.96 -3.08 -10.47
C LEU A 67 -2.85 -2.18 -9.24
N SER A 68 -3.17 -2.72 -8.06
CA SER A 68 -3.01 -2.00 -6.80
C SER A 68 -1.54 -1.67 -6.50
N SER A 69 -0.61 -2.61 -6.72
CA SER A 69 0.81 -2.36 -6.44
C SER A 69 1.41 -1.28 -7.36
N GLN A 70 1.09 -1.30 -8.65
CA GLN A 70 1.54 -0.29 -9.60
C GLN A 70 0.82 1.05 -9.42
N ALA A 71 -0.50 1.05 -9.13
CA ALA A 71 -1.26 2.26 -8.87
C ALA A 71 -0.72 3.03 -7.66
N ASN A 72 -0.32 2.32 -6.60
CA ASN A 72 0.30 2.93 -5.43
C ASN A 72 1.59 3.70 -5.79
N LEU A 73 2.48 3.09 -6.58
CA LEU A 73 3.70 3.75 -7.05
C LEU A 73 3.40 4.92 -7.99
N ALA A 74 2.43 4.75 -8.90
CA ALA A 74 2.01 5.79 -9.81
C ALA A 74 1.48 7.03 -9.06
N GLY A 75 0.72 6.84 -7.98
CA GLY A 75 0.22 7.93 -7.14
C GLY A 75 1.34 8.70 -6.44
N TYR A 76 2.35 8.00 -5.93
CA TYR A 76 3.55 8.63 -5.39
C TYR A 76 4.30 9.41 -6.49
N ARG A 77 4.54 8.77 -7.65
CA ARG A 77 5.27 9.41 -8.75
C ARG A 77 4.55 10.63 -9.28
N ALA A 78 3.22 10.61 -9.36
CA ALA A 78 2.40 11.75 -9.78
C ALA A 78 2.70 13.00 -8.96
N VAL A 79 2.87 12.86 -7.64
CA VAL A 79 3.22 14.00 -6.78
C VAL A 79 4.65 14.49 -7.02
N ILE A 80 5.59 13.58 -7.29
CA ILE A 80 6.98 13.95 -7.63
C ILE A 80 7.02 14.72 -8.96
N GLU A 81 6.28 14.27 -9.98
CA GLU A 81 6.14 14.98 -11.25
C GLU A 81 5.46 16.35 -11.06
N ALA A 82 4.42 16.42 -10.22
CA ALA A 82 3.81 17.69 -9.88
C ALA A 82 4.81 18.65 -9.25
N ALA A 83 5.65 18.16 -8.33
CA ALA A 83 6.68 18.97 -7.69
C ALA A 83 7.81 19.39 -8.64
N SER A 84 8.15 18.60 -9.66
CA SER A 84 9.17 19.00 -10.64
C SER A 84 8.68 20.03 -11.65
N HIS A 85 7.37 20.11 -11.87
CA HIS A 85 6.75 21.06 -12.80
C HIS A 85 6.17 22.30 -12.13
N LEU A 86 5.98 22.29 -10.81
CA LEU A 86 5.46 23.43 -10.07
C LEU A 86 6.59 24.39 -9.69
N ASP A 87 6.47 25.67 -10.08
CA ASP A 87 7.46 26.72 -9.77
C ASP A 87 7.37 27.24 -8.31
N ARG A 88 6.78 26.47 -7.41
CA ARG A 88 6.50 26.85 -6.02
C ARG A 88 6.78 25.69 -5.06
N LEU A 89 7.08 26.03 -3.82
CA LEU A 89 7.29 25.05 -2.76
C LEU A 89 5.98 24.37 -2.38
N PHE A 90 6.02 23.05 -2.20
CA PHE A 90 4.91 22.29 -1.61
C PHE A 90 4.69 22.67 -0.14
N SER A 91 5.78 22.74 0.62
CA SER A 91 5.75 23.10 2.04
C SER A 91 5.68 24.61 2.24
N GLY A 92 4.81 25.03 3.16
CA GLY A 92 4.79 26.41 3.63
C GLY A 92 5.98 26.69 4.53
N GLN A 93 6.58 27.87 4.39
CA GLN A 93 7.78 28.25 5.15
C GLN A 93 7.66 29.67 5.70
N VAL A 94 8.19 29.88 6.90
CA VAL A 94 8.40 31.21 7.48
C VAL A 94 9.90 31.46 7.50
N THR A 95 10.32 32.51 6.80
CA THR A 95 11.73 32.89 6.67
C THR A 95 11.92 34.36 7.04
N ALA A 96 13.18 34.80 7.14
CA ALA A 96 13.49 36.22 7.30
C ALA A 96 12.97 37.09 6.13
N ALA A 97 12.81 36.50 4.94
CA ALA A 97 12.30 37.18 3.76
C ALA A 97 10.76 37.21 3.66
N GLY A 98 10.05 36.56 4.58
CA GLY A 98 8.59 36.52 4.61
C GLY A 98 8.00 35.12 4.82
N LYS A 99 6.67 35.06 4.79
CA LYS A 99 5.88 33.84 4.92
C LYS A 99 5.39 33.40 3.54
N PHE A 100 5.74 32.17 3.16
CA PHE A 100 5.29 31.52 1.94
C PHE A 100 4.19 30.51 2.28
N PRO A 101 3.00 30.59 1.68
CA PRO A 101 1.95 29.60 1.89
C PRO A 101 2.35 28.25 1.25
N PRO A 102 1.91 27.12 1.83
CA PRO A 102 2.06 25.81 1.19
C PRO A 102 1.27 25.75 -0.13
N ALA A 103 1.65 24.84 -1.02
CA ALA A 103 0.90 24.56 -2.22
C ALA A 103 -0.46 23.93 -1.88
N THR A 104 -1.49 24.23 -2.66
CA THR A 104 -2.79 23.56 -2.59
C THR A 104 -2.86 22.45 -3.65
N VAL A 105 -3.11 21.21 -3.21
CA VAL A 105 -3.21 20.04 -4.08
C VAL A 105 -4.63 19.50 -4.02
N TYR A 106 -5.25 19.26 -5.17
CA TYR A 106 -6.56 18.64 -5.26
C TYR A 106 -6.49 17.30 -6.01
N VAL A 107 -6.99 16.24 -5.38
CA VAL A 107 -6.99 14.89 -5.94
C VAL A 107 -8.42 14.46 -6.27
N ILE A 108 -8.66 14.14 -7.55
CA ILE A 108 -9.94 13.66 -8.07
C ILE A 108 -9.88 12.14 -8.23
N GLY A 109 -10.58 11.43 -7.34
CA GLY A 109 -10.53 9.99 -7.16
C GLY A 109 -9.63 9.60 -5.98
N ALA A 110 -10.17 8.83 -5.04
CA ALA A 110 -9.48 8.31 -3.85
C ALA A 110 -9.42 6.77 -3.88
N GLY A 111 -9.08 6.21 -5.05
CA GLY A 111 -8.61 4.82 -5.16
C GLY A 111 -7.18 4.67 -4.62
N VAL A 112 -6.54 3.52 -4.89
CA VAL A 112 -5.17 3.24 -4.42
C VAL A 112 -4.17 4.33 -4.90
N ALA A 113 -4.22 4.71 -6.18
CA ALA A 113 -3.39 5.79 -6.72
C ALA A 113 -3.68 7.14 -6.05
N GLY A 114 -4.97 7.51 -5.93
CA GLY A 114 -5.38 8.76 -5.32
C GLY A 114 -4.99 8.88 -3.84
N LEU A 115 -5.18 7.83 -3.04
CA LEU A 115 -4.77 7.81 -1.64
C LEU A 115 -3.25 7.88 -1.48
N SER A 116 -2.50 7.21 -2.36
CA SER A 116 -1.04 7.34 -2.40
C SER A 116 -0.59 8.76 -2.74
N ALA A 117 -1.23 9.40 -3.73
CA ALA A 117 -0.98 10.80 -4.08
C ALA A 117 -1.31 11.74 -2.92
N ILE A 118 -2.45 11.54 -2.25
CA ILE A 118 -2.85 12.31 -1.07
C ILE A 118 -1.79 12.19 0.03
N GLY A 119 -1.42 10.96 0.41
CA GLY A 119 -0.41 10.73 1.45
C GLY A 119 0.93 11.36 1.13
N THR A 120 1.37 11.21 -0.13
CA THR A 120 2.64 11.78 -0.59
C THR A 120 2.61 13.30 -0.56
N ALA A 121 1.56 13.95 -1.09
CA ALA A 121 1.42 15.40 -1.08
C ALA A 121 1.33 15.97 0.34
N CYS A 122 0.57 15.31 1.25
CA CYS A 122 0.53 15.66 2.66
C CYS A 122 1.92 15.57 3.30
N SER A 123 2.69 14.52 3.00
CA SER A 123 4.04 14.33 3.54
C SER A 123 5.04 15.40 3.07
N LEU A 124 4.82 15.98 1.88
CA LEU A 124 5.59 17.11 1.36
C LEU A 124 5.17 18.47 1.96
N GLY A 125 4.15 18.49 2.82
CA GLY A 125 3.68 19.68 3.53
C GLY A 125 2.67 20.53 2.75
N ALA A 126 2.05 19.99 1.70
CA ALA A 126 1.00 20.66 0.95
C ALA A 126 -0.35 20.60 1.68
N GLN A 127 -1.24 21.55 1.35
CA GLN A 127 -2.65 21.48 1.76
C GLN A 127 -3.41 20.64 0.75
N VAL A 128 -3.86 19.45 1.16
CA VAL A 128 -4.46 18.49 0.26
C VAL A 128 -5.97 18.42 0.45
N ARG A 129 -6.69 18.48 -0.66
CA ARG A 129 -8.13 18.22 -0.77
C ARG A 129 -8.33 16.99 -1.65
N GLY A 130 -9.27 16.13 -1.30
CA GLY A 130 -9.56 14.91 -2.06
C GLY A 130 -11.05 14.70 -2.23
N SER A 131 -11.47 14.21 -3.38
CA SER A 131 -12.86 13.83 -3.65
C SER A 131 -12.95 12.46 -4.31
N ASP A 132 -14.03 11.75 -4.06
CA ASP A 132 -14.36 10.48 -4.72
C ASP A 132 -15.89 10.36 -4.72
N VAL A 133 -16.41 9.64 -5.71
CA VAL A 133 -17.85 9.37 -5.85
C VAL A 133 -18.35 8.40 -4.77
N ARG A 134 -17.45 7.63 -4.17
CA ARG A 134 -17.73 6.69 -3.07
C ARG A 134 -17.70 7.40 -1.72
N PRO A 135 -18.78 7.45 -0.95
CA PRO A 135 -18.79 8.13 0.35
C PRO A 135 -17.91 7.43 1.41
N GLU A 136 -17.73 6.12 1.34
CA GLU A 136 -16.97 5.33 2.33
C GLU A 136 -15.47 5.62 2.34
N VAL A 137 -14.92 6.20 1.27
CA VAL A 137 -13.50 6.60 1.23
C VAL A 137 -13.23 7.92 1.96
N ALA A 138 -14.27 8.64 2.39
CA ALA A 138 -14.12 9.93 3.06
C ALA A 138 -13.25 9.82 4.33
N ASP A 139 -13.42 8.74 5.10
CA ASP A 139 -12.63 8.50 6.31
C ASP A 139 -11.18 8.12 5.98
N GLN A 140 -10.94 7.48 4.84
CA GLN A 140 -9.58 7.20 4.36
C GLN A 140 -8.87 8.48 3.93
N VAL A 141 -9.55 9.38 3.22
CA VAL A 141 -8.98 10.68 2.85
C VAL A 141 -8.63 11.51 4.09
N ARG A 142 -9.53 11.55 5.09
CA ARG A 142 -9.30 12.26 6.35
C ARG A 142 -8.16 11.66 7.17
N SER A 143 -8.06 10.33 7.24
CA SER A 143 -6.99 9.66 8.01
C SER A 143 -5.59 9.90 7.43
N MET A 144 -5.51 10.16 6.12
CA MET A 144 -4.27 10.57 5.43
C MET A 144 -3.93 12.06 5.61
N GLY A 145 -4.74 12.82 6.35
CA GLY A 145 -4.50 14.24 6.66
C GLY A 145 -5.05 15.23 5.63
N ALA A 146 -5.88 14.78 4.68
CA ALA A 146 -6.48 15.64 3.67
C ALA A 146 -7.94 16.01 4.00
N GLN A 147 -8.41 17.12 3.44
CA GLN A 147 -9.81 17.51 3.51
C GLN A 147 -10.62 16.74 2.45
N PHE A 148 -11.64 16.01 2.88
CA PHE A 148 -12.58 15.38 1.96
C PHE A 148 -13.58 16.41 1.42
N VAL A 149 -13.71 16.48 0.10
CA VAL A 149 -14.68 17.31 -0.63
C VAL A 149 -15.82 16.41 -1.09
N PRO A 150 -17.01 16.50 -0.47
CA PRO A 150 -18.14 15.64 -0.82
C PRO A 150 -18.75 16.05 -2.16
N LEU A 151 -19.05 15.06 -3.01
CA LEU A 151 -19.73 15.31 -4.27
C LEU A 151 -21.25 15.42 -4.08
N PRO A 152 -21.97 16.18 -4.94
CA PRO A 152 -23.40 16.50 -4.75
C PRO A 152 -24.37 15.31 -4.84
N SER A 153 -23.90 14.09 -5.05
CA SER A 153 -24.76 12.89 -5.13
C SER A 153 -23.99 11.63 -4.73
N SER A 154 -24.34 11.05 -3.58
CA SER A 154 -23.86 9.73 -3.15
C SER A 154 -24.55 8.63 -3.97
N GLN A 155 -23.79 7.77 -4.65
CA GLN A 155 -24.31 6.58 -5.34
C GLN A 155 -24.08 5.28 -4.55
N GLU A 156 -24.85 4.25 -4.91
CA GLU A 156 -24.64 2.86 -4.51
C GLU A 156 -23.44 2.24 -5.25
N VAL A 157 -22.54 1.62 -4.50
CA VAL A 157 -21.34 0.92 -4.97
C VAL A 157 -21.73 -0.32 -5.79
N SER A 158 -20.98 -0.66 -6.85
CA SER A 158 -21.14 -1.95 -7.53
C SER A 158 -20.59 -3.10 -6.68
N SER A 159 -21.06 -4.33 -6.91
CA SER A 159 -20.68 -5.52 -6.13
C SER A 159 -19.17 -5.84 -6.15
N ASP A 160 -18.42 -5.25 -7.08
CA ASP A 160 -16.98 -5.41 -7.32
C ASP A 160 -16.12 -4.25 -6.77
N GLY A 161 -16.73 -3.27 -6.08
CA GLY A 161 -16.04 -2.16 -5.40
C GLY A 161 -15.57 -1.01 -6.32
N TYR A 162 -16.00 -1.01 -7.59
CA TYR A 162 -15.81 0.12 -8.50
C TYR A 162 -16.96 1.13 -8.41
N ALA A 163 -16.74 2.33 -8.96
CA ALA A 163 -17.79 3.32 -9.11
C ALA A 163 -18.68 3.01 -10.33
N LYS A 164 -20.00 3.13 -10.16
CA LYS A 164 -20.94 3.13 -11.29
C LYS A 164 -20.91 4.47 -12.02
N GLU A 165 -21.35 4.45 -13.28
CA GLU A 165 -21.47 5.64 -14.11
C GLU A 165 -22.53 6.61 -13.54
N MET A 166 -22.20 7.90 -13.50
CA MET A 166 -23.11 8.94 -13.00
C MET A 166 -24.18 9.27 -14.04
N SER A 167 -25.37 9.66 -13.58
CA SER A 167 -26.34 10.28 -14.51
C SER A 167 -25.75 11.58 -15.08
N ALA A 168 -26.21 12.03 -16.24
CA ALA A 168 -25.69 13.23 -16.88
C ALA A 168 -25.73 14.47 -15.96
N ASP A 169 -26.84 14.65 -15.23
CA ASP A 169 -27.01 15.76 -14.29
C ASP A 169 -26.06 15.67 -13.10
N GLN A 170 -25.84 14.46 -12.58
CA GLN A 170 -24.89 14.20 -11.49
C GLN A 170 -23.44 14.43 -11.94
N ALA A 171 -23.09 13.94 -13.13
CA ALA A 171 -21.78 14.14 -13.73
C ALA A 171 -21.51 15.64 -13.96
N SER A 172 -22.50 16.40 -14.45
CA SER A 172 -22.37 17.85 -14.62
C SER A 172 -22.16 18.57 -13.28
N ALA A 173 -22.89 18.20 -12.24
CA ALA A 173 -22.72 18.79 -10.91
C ALA A 173 -21.36 18.46 -10.29
N ALA A 174 -20.89 17.21 -10.47
CA ALA A 174 -19.55 16.79 -10.05
C ALA A 174 -18.46 17.57 -10.81
N ASN A 175 -18.58 17.69 -12.14
CA ASN A 175 -17.62 18.44 -12.97
C ASN A 175 -17.57 19.92 -12.60
N ALA A 176 -18.71 20.54 -12.26
CA ALA A 176 -18.72 21.91 -11.76
C ALA A 176 -17.94 22.06 -10.43
N LEU A 177 -18.09 21.11 -9.51
CA LEU A 177 -17.31 21.09 -8.26
C LEU A 177 -15.82 20.86 -8.53
N TYR A 178 -15.49 19.94 -9.45
CA TYR A 178 -14.12 19.68 -9.86
C TYR A 178 -13.46 20.94 -10.44
N ALA A 179 -14.15 21.65 -11.33
CA ALA A 179 -13.68 22.90 -11.90
C ALA A 179 -13.45 23.99 -10.83
N GLN A 180 -14.38 24.12 -9.87
CA GLN A 180 -14.22 25.07 -8.77
C GLN A 180 -12.99 24.74 -7.91
N GLN A 181 -12.83 23.48 -7.49
CA GLN A 181 -11.70 23.07 -6.67
C GLN A 181 -10.37 23.14 -7.44
N ALA A 182 -10.38 22.84 -8.75
CA ALA A 182 -9.21 22.97 -9.61
C ALA A 182 -8.74 24.43 -9.73
N ALA A 183 -9.65 25.38 -9.93
CA ALA A 183 -9.32 26.81 -10.02
C ALA A 183 -8.62 27.36 -8.74
N GLU A 184 -8.98 26.81 -7.57
CA GLU A 184 -8.39 27.16 -6.27
C GLU A 184 -7.11 26.39 -5.93
N SER A 185 -6.67 25.46 -6.79
CA SER A 185 -5.54 24.57 -6.53
C SER A 185 -4.29 25.00 -7.30
N ASP A 186 -3.11 24.72 -6.76
CA ASP A 186 -1.83 24.87 -7.48
C ASP A 186 -1.54 23.60 -8.29
N VAL A 187 -1.96 22.44 -7.76
CA VAL A 187 -1.81 21.14 -8.41
C VAL A 187 -3.14 20.40 -8.42
N VAL A 188 -3.49 19.78 -9.54
CA VAL A 188 -4.61 18.84 -9.65
C VAL A 188 -4.10 17.48 -10.11
N ILE A 189 -4.50 16.40 -9.43
CA ILE A 189 -4.17 15.03 -9.80
C ILE A 189 -5.47 14.28 -10.08
N THR A 190 -5.64 13.78 -11.30
CA THR A 190 -6.84 13.03 -11.69
C THR A 190 -6.53 11.55 -11.81
N THR A 191 -7.35 10.72 -11.14
CA THR A 191 -7.14 9.26 -11.09
C THR A 191 -8.39 8.47 -11.48
N ALA A 192 -9.40 9.11 -12.07
CA ALA A 192 -10.66 8.46 -12.38
C ALA A 192 -10.48 7.55 -13.61
N SER A 193 -10.59 6.24 -13.39
CA SER A 193 -10.47 5.23 -14.42
C SER A 193 -11.54 4.15 -14.22
N ILE A 194 -12.18 3.75 -15.32
CA ILE A 194 -13.18 2.69 -15.36
C ILE A 194 -12.60 1.55 -16.21
N PRO A 195 -12.44 0.33 -15.66
CA PRO A 195 -11.89 -0.80 -16.40
C PRO A 195 -12.62 -1.04 -17.73
N GLY A 196 -11.86 -1.25 -18.81
CA GLY A 196 -12.40 -1.55 -20.13
C GLY A 196 -13.09 -0.39 -20.85
N ARG A 197 -13.15 0.82 -20.27
CA ARG A 197 -13.77 2.01 -20.87
C ARG A 197 -12.79 3.16 -21.01
N ARG A 198 -13.18 4.15 -21.81
CA ARG A 198 -12.49 5.44 -21.87
C ARG A 198 -12.61 6.15 -20.51
N ALA A 199 -11.53 6.83 -20.10
CA ALA A 199 -11.55 7.67 -18.91
C ALA A 199 -12.64 8.77 -19.02
N PRO A 200 -13.39 9.05 -17.95
CA PRO A 200 -14.39 10.10 -17.97
C PRO A 200 -13.72 11.48 -18.04
N MET A 201 -14.33 12.40 -18.80
CA MET A 201 -13.91 13.79 -18.87
C MET A 201 -14.34 14.53 -17.59
N LEU A 202 -13.38 14.96 -16.79
CA LEU A 202 -13.60 15.63 -15.51
C LEU A 202 -13.36 17.14 -15.60
N LEU A 203 -12.34 17.55 -16.37
CA LEU A 203 -11.95 18.95 -16.56
C LEU A 203 -11.96 19.29 -18.05
N ASP A 204 -12.88 20.17 -18.45
CA ASP A 204 -12.88 20.75 -19.79
C ASP A 204 -11.84 21.88 -19.91
N ARG A 205 -11.66 22.38 -21.13
CA ARG A 205 -10.77 23.50 -21.43
C ARG A 205 -11.03 24.71 -20.52
N SER A 206 -12.29 25.05 -20.28
CA SER A 206 -12.65 26.24 -19.49
C SER A 206 -12.23 26.10 -18.03
N ALA A 207 -12.38 24.89 -17.45
CA ALA A 207 -11.93 24.59 -16.11
C ALA A 207 -10.41 24.66 -15.98
N ILE A 208 -9.68 24.20 -17.01
CA ILE A 208 -8.21 24.28 -17.06
C ILE A 208 -7.76 25.74 -17.17
N GLU A 209 -8.37 26.52 -18.07
CA GLU A 209 -8.02 27.94 -18.28
C GLU A 209 -8.39 28.84 -17.10
N ALA A 210 -9.32 28.40 -16.23
CA ALA A 210 -9.65 29.09 -14.98
C ALA A 210 -8.62 28.89 -13.86
N MET A 211 -7.68 27.94 -14.02
CA MET A 211 -6.60 27.75 -13.06
C MET A 211 -5.58 28.88 -13.13
N ARG A 212 -4.84 29.09 -12.03
CA ARG A 212 -3.80 30.12 -11.96
C ARG A 212 -2.64 29.77 -12.91
N PRO A 213 -2.03 30.73 -13.60
CA PRO A 213 -0.80 30.49 -14.36
C PRO A 213 0.30 29.87 -13.47
N GLY A 214 1.03 28.90 -14.01
CA GLY A 214 2.01 28.09 -13.28
C GLY A 214 1.43 26.91 -12.52
N SER A 215 0.11 26.67 -12.57
CA SER A 215 -0.50 25.48 -11.98
C SER A 215 -0.16 24.22 -12.79
N VAL A 216 -0.23 23.06 -12.12
CA VAL A 216 0.09 21.76 -12.72
C VAL A 216 -1.09 20.81 -12.64
N ILE A 217 -1.36 20.10 -13.73
CA ILE A 217 -2.30 18.99 -13.78
C ILE A 217 -1.52 17.70 -14.06
N ILE A 218 -1.71 16.68 -13.25
CA ILE A 218 -1.21 15.32 -13.51
C ILE A 218 -2.39 14.43 -13.88
N ASP A 219 -2.48 14.06 -15.15
CA ASP A 219 -3.54 13.19 -15.65
C ASP A 219 -3.09 11.73 -15.67
N MET A 220 -3.38 11.00 -14.59
CA MET A 220 -2.99 9.60 -14.46
C MET A 220 -3.80 8.67 -15.38
N ALA A 221 -4.86 9.15 -16.00
CA ALA A 221 -5.72 8.39 -16.92
C ALA A 221 -5.39 8.66 -18.40
N ALA A 222 -4.26 9.33 -18.70
CA ALA A 222 -3.84 9.68 -20.05
C ALA A 222 -3.80 8.47 -21.01
N ALA A 223 -3.35 7.31 -20.54
CA ALA A 223 -3.28 6.08 -21.34
C ALA A 223 -4.65 5.57 -21.83
N THR A 224 -5.75 5.93 -21.15
CA THR A 224 -7.11 5.49 -21.47
C THR A 224 -8.01 6.64 -21.93
N GLY A 225 -7.41 7.71 -22.46
CA GLY A 225 -8.11 8.83 -23.08
C GLY A 225 -8.09 10.13 -22.28
N GLY A 226 -7.54 10.14 -21.06
CA GLY A 226 -7.39 11.32 -20.21
C GLY A 226 -8.66 11.72 -19.45
N ASN A 227 -8.48 12.28 -18.26
CA ASN A 227 -9.53 12.95 -17.51
C ASN A 227 -9.66 14.44 -17.86
N THR A 228 -8.72 15.01 -18.62
CA THR A 228 -8.76 16.41 -19.02
C THR A 228 -8.77 16.58 -20.53
N GLU A 229 -9.45 17.62 -21.03
CA GLU A 229 -9.66 17.82 -22.46
C GLU A 229 -8.35 18.04 -23.23
N LEU A 230 -7.36 18.64 -22.58
CA LEU A 230 -6.10 19.07 -23.20
C LEU A 230 -4.95 18.09 -22.96
N THR A 231 -5.22 16.92 -22.35
CA THR A 231 -4.21 15.88 -22.14
C THR A 231 -3.76 15.31 -23.48
N VAL A 232 -2.45 15.35 -23.74
CA VAL A 232 -1.81 14.61 -24.82
C VAL A 232 -1.07 13.41 -24.22
N PRO A 233 -1.51 12.16 -24.49
CA PRO A 233 -0.90 10.98 -23.89
C PRO A 233 0.59 10.86 -24.22
N GLY A 234 1.40 10.73 -23.18
CA GLY A 234 2.86 10.62 -23.26
C GLY A 234 3.60 11.95 -23.20
N GLU A 235 2.91 13.08 -23.31
CA GLU A 235 3.53 14.40 -23.41
C GLU A 235 3.26 15.29 -22.19
N VAL A 236 4.11 16.31 -22.03
CA VAL A 236 3.88 17.42 -21.11
C VAL A 236 3.60 18.65 -21.96
N VAL A 237 2.41 19.23 -21.80
CA VAL A 237 1.96 20.37 -22.57
C VAL A 237 1.69 21.55 -21.66
N THR A 238 2.00 22.76 -22.11
CA THR A 238 1.65 24.00 -21.39
C THR A 238 0.59 24.74 -22.19
N THR A 239 -0.52 25.10 -21.55
CA THR A 239 -1.59 25.87 -22.17
C THR A 239 -1.17 27.32 -22.40
N GLU A 240 -1.89 28.04 -23.26
CA GLU A 240 -1.67 29.48 -23.45
C GLU A 240 -1.86 30.28 -22.14
N GLY A 241 -2.73 29.80 -21.24
CA GLY A 241 -2.94 30.34 -19.90
C GLY A 241 -1.84 30.00 -18.89
N GLY A 242 -0.79 29.26 -19.30
CA GLY A 242 0.35 28.92 -18.46
C GLY A 242 0.13 27.75 -17.49
N VAL A 243 -0.86 26.89 -17.74
CA VAL A 243 -1.08 25.66 -16.95
C VAL A 243 -0.33 24.50 -17.60
N THR A 244 0.46 23.78 -16.83
CA THR A 244 1.20 22.61 -17.30
C THR A 244 0.38 21.34 -17.08
N ILE A 245 0.22 20.53 -18.11
CA ILE A 245 -0.53 19.26 -18.07
C ILE A 245 0.43 18.13 -18.40
N VAL A 246 0.60 17.21 -17.46
CA VAL A 246 1.46 16.04 -17.56
C VAL A 246 0.60 14.83 -17.87
N GLY A 247 0.73 14.32 -19.10
CA GLY A 247 -0.01 13.19 -19.63
C GLY A 247 0.78 11.88 -19.68
N HIS A 248 1.75 11.67 -18.77
CA HIS A 248 2.56 10.44 -18.77
C HIS A 248 1.71 9.17 -18.66
N THR A 249 2.00 8.19 -19.52
CA THR A 249 1.22 6.93 -19.60
C THR A 249 1.77 5.81 -18.74
N ASP A 250 2.98 5.94 -18.19
CA ASP A 250 3.64 4.92 -17.37
C ASP A 250 4.37 5.53 -16.16
N LEU A 251 3.61 6.13 -15.25
CA LEU A 251 4.16 6.73 -14.01
C LEU A 251 4.85 5.69 -13.12
N ALA A 252 4.36 4.45 -13.07
CA ALA A 252 5.00 3.39 -12.29
C ALA A 252 6.37 3.00 -12.89
N GLY A 253 6.48 2.95 -14.22
CA GLY A 253 7.74 2.70 -14.94
C GLY A 253 8.84 3.73 -14.69
N MET A 254 8.49 4.94 -14.24
CA MET A 254 9.45 5.97 -13.82
C MET A 254 10.06 5.70 -12.42
N LEU A 255 9.63 4.64 -11.74
CA LEU A 255 10.23 4.08 -10.53
C LEU A 255 10.61 2.60 -10.75
N PRO A 256 11.49 2.29 -11.72
CA PRO A 256 11.64 0.93 -12.25
C PRO A 256 12.12 -0.08 -11.19
N ALA A 257 12.94 0.35 -10.22
CA ALA A 257 13.43 -0.53 -9.16
C ALA A 257 12.28 -1.00 -8.24
N GLN A 258 11.48 -0.07 -7.70
CA GLN A 258 10.34 -0.39 -6.84
C GLN A 258 9.22 -1.08 -7.62
N ALA A 259 8.94 -0.64 -8.85
CA ALA A 259 7.93 -1.24 -9.71
C ALA A 259 8.24 -2.72 -9.97
N THR A 260 9.47 -3.02 -10.38
CA THR A 260 9.92 -4.39 -10.63
C THR A 260 9.91 -5.23 -9.36
N GLN A 261 10.32 -4.67 -8.21
CA GLN A 261 10.31 -5.38 -6.94
C GLN A 261 8.90 -5.78 -6.50
N LEU A 262 7.94 -4.85 -6.55
CA LEU A 262 6.56 -5.11 -6.18
C LEU A 262 5.89 -6.07 -7.16
N TYR A 263 6.06 -5.85 -8.46
CA TYR A 263 5.53 -6.72 -9.51
C TYR A 263 6.08 -8.15 -9.37
N GLY A 264 7.39 -8.29 -9.17
CA GLY A 264 8.04 -9.58 -8.91
C GLY A 264 7.52 -10.25 -7.64
N ARG A 265 7.24 -9.48 -6.58
CA ARG A 265 6.60 -10.01 -5.37
C ARG A 265 5.19 -10.54 -5.64
N ASN A 266 4.38 -9.81 -6.42
CA ASN A 266 3.04 -10.28 -6.81
C ASN A 266 3.13 -11.60 -7.59
N ILE A 267 4.06 -11.72 -8.52
CA ILE A 267 4.33 -12.97 -9.27
C ILE A 267 4.75 -14.09 -8.34
N VAL A 268 5.68 -13.85 -7.41
CA VAL A 268 6.11 -14.87 -6.43
C VAL A 268 4.94 -15.36 -5.59
N ASN A 269 4.04 -14.47 -5.19
CA ASN A 269 2.84 -14.84 -4.44
C ASN A 269 1.89 -15.68 -5.31
N LEU A 270 1.71 -15.33 -6.59
CA LEU A 270 0.95 -16.14 -7.53
C LEU A 270 1.58 -17.52 -7.74
N LEU A 271 2.89 -17.59 -7.96
CA LEU A 271 3.61 -18.86 -8.09
C LEU A 271 3.40 -19.71 -6.84
N GLY A 272 3.47 -19.12 -5.64
CA GLY A 272 3.17 -19.82 -4.40
C GLY A 272 1.75 -20.38 -4.32
N LEU A 273 0.76 -19.72 -4.95
CA LEU A 273 -0.62 -20.22 -5.04
C LEU A 273 -0.73 -21.41 -6.01
N ILE A 274 -0.08 -21.33 -7.17
CA ILE A 274 -0.15 -22.36 -8.23
C ILE A 274 0.91 -23.47 -8.09
N THR A 275 1.77 -23.41 -7.07
CA THR A 275 2.74 -24.49 -6.72
C THR A 275 2.65 -24.86 -5.24
N PRO A 276 1.50 -25.36 -4.74
CA PRO A 276 1.28 -25.59 -3.31
C PRO A 276 2.24 -26.64 -2.71
N ALA A 277 2.68 -27.61 -3.52
CA ALA A 277 3.62 -28.66 -3.12
C ALA A 277 5.07 -28.19 -3.03
N LYS A 278 5.42 -27.01 -3.59
CA LYS A 278 6.77 -26.43 -3.61
C LYS A 278 7.84 -27.33 -4.25
N ASP A 279 7.42 -28.17 -5.19
CA ASP A 279 8.24 -29.09 -5.98
C ASP A 279 8.65 -28.51 -7.33
N GLY A 280 8.09 -27.36 -7.71
CA GLY A 280 8.35 -26.71 -9.00
C GLY A 280 7.36 -27.11 -10.09
N GLU A 281 6.41 -27.99 -9.78
CA GLU A 281 5.34 -28.39 -10.70
C GLU A 281 4.15 -27.42 -10.57
N LEU A 282 3.66 -26.94 -11.70
CA LEU A 282 2.47 -26.07 -11.73
C LEU A 282 1.20 -26.90 -11.58
N ALA A 283 0.37 -26.54 -10.61
CA ALA A 283 -0.96 -27.09 -10.39
C ALA A 283 -2.00 -25.99 -10.59
N LEU A 284 -2.57 -25.92 -11.80
CA LEU A 284 -3.66 -25.01 -12.13
C LEU A 284 -5.00 -25.60 -11.69
N ASP A 285 -5.39 -25.30 -10.46
CA ASP A 285 -6.70 -25.65 -9.93
C ASP A 285 -7.75 -24.67 -10.47
N LEU A 286 -8.49 -25.08 -11.51
CA LEU A 286 -9.56 -24.27 -12.10
C LEU A 286 -10.83 -24.20 -11.23
N ASP A 287 -10.90 -24.94 -10.12
CA ASP A 287 -11.95 -24.78 -9.12
C ASP A 287 -11.61 -23.64 -8.13
N ASP A 288 -10.33 -23.24 -8.04
CA ASP A 288 -9.93 -22.05 -7.29
C ASP A 288 -10.38 -20.77 -8.03
N GLU A 289 -11.25 -19.97 -7.40
CA GLU A 289 -11.82 -18.75 -8.00
C GLU A 289 -10.76 -17.72 -8.46
N VAL A 290 -9.58 -17.66 -7.83
CA VAL A 290 -8.52 -16.73 -8.22
C VAL A 290 -7.81 -17.25 -9.46
N VAL A 291 -7.42 -18.53 -9.44
CA VAL A 291 -6.76 -19.18 -10.58
C VAL A 291 -7.69 -19.18 -11.79
N ARG A 292 -8.97 -19.53 -11.60
CA ARG A 292 -9.97 -19.51 -12.66
C ARG A 292 -10.19 -18.10 -13.23
N ALA A 293 -10.20 -17.07 -12.38
CA ALA A 293 -10.42 -15.69 -12.81
C ALA A 293 -9.28 -15.16 -13.70
N ILE A 294 -8.04 -15.47 -13.35
CA ILE A 294 -6.86 -14.99 -14.09
C ILE A 294 -6.52 -15.86 -15.31
N THR A 295 -6.96 -17.11 -15.36
CA THR A 295 -6.68 -18.00 -16.49
C THR A 295 -7.57 -17.64 -17.69
N VAL A 296 -6.96 -17.01 -18.70
CA VAL A 296 -7.67 -16.55 -19.92
C VAL A 296 -7.67 -17.61 -21.03
N THR A 297 -6.62 -18.41 -21.12
CA THR A 297 -6.50 -19.56 -22.04
C THR A 297 -5.84 -20.72 -21.30
N HIS A 298 -6.23 -21.95 -21.62
CA HIS A 298 -5.62 -23.16 -21.07
C HIS A 298 -5.81 -24.32 -22.05
N ASP A 299 -4.77 -25.10 -22.33
CA ASP A 299 -4.80 -26.30 -23.20
C ASP A 299 -5.49 -26.12 -24.57
N GLY A 300 -5.39 -24.91 -25.15
CA GLY A 300 -5.99 -24.58 -26.44
C GLY A 300 -7.48 -24.18 -26.38
N GLU A 301 -8.03 -24.04 -25.18
CA GLU A 301 -9.34 -23.50 -24.92
C GLU A 301 -9.27 -22.05 -24.43
N LEU A 302 -10.28 -21.25 -24.81
CA LEU A 302 -10.48 -19.89 -24.34
C LEU A 302 -11.39 -19.92 -23.11
N LEU A 303 -10.89 -19.46 -21.97
CA LEU A 303 -11.60 -19.46 -20.68
C LEU A 303 -12.08 -18.06 -20.25
N TRP A 304 -11.77 -17.03 -21.03
CA TRP A 304 -12.25 -15.67 -20.85
C TRP A 304 -13.65 -15.48 -21.48
N PRO A 305 -14.59 -14.75 -20.85
CA PRO A 305 -14.52 -14.14 -19.52
C PRO A 305 -14.73 -15.14 -18.37
N PRO A 306 -14.19 -14.88 -17.18
CA PRO A 306 -14.40 -15.74 -16.02
C PRO A 306 -15.86 -15.66 -15.55
N PRO A 307 -16.38 -16.71 -14.90
CA PRO A 307 -17.69 -16.66 -14.26
C PRO A 307 -17.73 -15.55 -13.20
N PRO A 308 -18.88 -14.89 -12.98
CA PRO A 308 -19.02 -13.90 -11.92
C PRO A 308 -18.67 -14.53 -10.58
N ILE A 309 -17.67 -13.96 -9.90
CA ILE A 309 -17.35 -14.36 -8.54
C ILE A 309 -18.48 -13.84 -7.66
N GLN A 310 -19.19 -14.75 -7.00
CA GLN A 310 -20.09 -14.38 -5.92
C GLN A 310 -19.20 -13.90 -4.77
N VAL A 311 -18.88 -12.61 -4.79
CA VAL A 311 -18.39 -11.92 -3.61
C VAL A 311 -19.54 -12.07 -2.61
N SER A 312 -19.41 -13.02 -1.68
CA SER A 312 -20.22 -13.01 -0.48
C SER A 312 -20.08 -11.61 0.08
N ALA A 313 -21.14 -10.83 -0.07
CA ALA A 313 -21.20 -9.47 0.39
C ALA A 313 -20.66 -9.43 1.81
N THR A 314 -19.89 -8.40 2.15
CA THR A 314 -19.69 -7.98 3.54
C THR A 314 -20.98 -8.29 4.31
N PRO A 315 -20.96 -9.18 5.33
CA PRO A 315 -22.19 -9.75 5.83
C PRO A 315 -23.14 -8.61 6.23
N ALA A 316 -24.28 -8.55 5.54
CA ALA A 316 -25.37 -7.71 5.98
C ALA A 316 -25.72 -8.15 7.42
N PRO A 317 -26.03 -7.22 8.34
CA PRO A 317 -26.37 -7.59 9.69
C PRO A 317 -27.72 -8.34 9.68
N GLY A 318 -27.68 -9.68 9.64
CA GLY A 318 -28.87 -10.51 9.89
C GLY A 318 -28.90 -11.87 9.21
N ARG A 319 -28.36 -12.91 9.87
CA ARG A 319 -29.11 -14.05 10.45
C ARG A 319 -28.13 -15.06 11.08
N PRO A 320 -28.18 -15.29 12.41
CA PRO A 320 -27.16 -16.04 13.14
C PRO A 320 -27.11 -17.56 12.86
N GLU A 321 -28.09 -18.14 12.19
CA GLU A 321 -28.26 -19.61 12.16
C GLU A 321 -27.49 -20.33 11.02
N GLN A 322 -27.28 -19.68 9.87
CA GLN A 322 -26.50 -20.27 8.77
C GLN A 322 -24.99 -20.02 8.92
N ALA A 323 -24.62 -18.88 9.52
CA ALA A 323 -23.24 -18.59 9.91
C ALA A 323 -22.70 -19.65 10.90
N ALA A 324 -23.54 -20.14 11.83
CA ALA A 324 -23.13 -21.12 12.83
C ALA A 324 -22.76 -22.50 12.25
N ALA A 325 -23.33 -22.90 11.11
CA ALA A 325 -23.05 -24.20 10.49
C ALA A 325 -21.77 -24.18 9.63
N GLU A 326 -21.54 -23.09 8.89
CA GLU A 326 -20.29 -22.89 8.13
C GLU A 326 -19.12 -22.54 9.05
N ASP A 327 -19.36 -21.77 10.12
CA ASP A 327 -18.38 -21.54 11.18
C ASP A 327 -18.02 -22.85 11.89
N ALA A 328 -18.94 -23.80 12.09
CA ALA A 328 -18.61 -25.08 12.71
C ALA A 328 -17.67 -25.93 11.85
N ALA A 329 -17.88 -25.97 10.53
CA ALA A 329 -17.01 -26.72 9.60
C ALA A 329 -15.64 -26.05 9.40
N ALA A 330 -15.61 -24.71 9.29
CA ALA A 330 -14.39 -23.93 9.24
C ALA A 330 -13.62 -23.96 10.58
N GLN A 331 -14.32 -23.98 11.72
CA GLN A 331 -13.74 -24.16 13.04
C GLN A 331 -13.18 -25.57 13.22
N GLU A 332 -13.78 -26.61 12.65
CA GLU A 332 -13.24 -27.98 12.73
C GLU A 332 -11.96 -28.12 11.89
N ALA A 333 -11.94 -27.59 10.66
CA ALA A 333 -10.76 -27.55 9.80
C ALA A 333 -9.64 -26.66 10.38
N ALA A 334 -10.01 -25.50 10.95
CA ALA A 334 -9.10 -24.63 11.68
C ALA A 334 -8.60 -25.30 12.97
N ARG A 335 -9.42 -26.05 13.71
CA ARG A 335 -8.98 -26.82 14.90
C ARG A 335 -7.95 -27.88 14.53
N VAL A 336 -8.10 -28.58 13.41
CA VAL A 336 -7.14 -29.60 12.95
C VAL A 336 -5.82 -28.94 12.49
N ALA A 337 -5.88 -27.83 11.74
CA ALA A 337 -4.70 -27.06 11.36
C ALA A 337 -4.00 -26.40 12.57
N GLN A 338 -4.78 -25.89 13.51
CA GLN A 338 -4.33 -25.28 14.76
C GLN A 338 -3.81 -26.32 15.75
N ALA A 339 -4.26 -27.59 15.71
CA ALA A 339 -3.68 -28.70 16.46
C ALA A 339 -2.28 -29.06 15.96
N ARG A 340 -2.05 -29.06 14.63
CA ARG A 340 -0.71 -29.23 14.03
C ARG A 340 0.23 -28.05 14.31
N SER A 341 -0.29 -26.82 14.27
CA SER A 341 0.46 -25.60 14.62
C SER A 341 0.78 -25.55 16.12
N ARG A 342 -0.18 -25.88 16.99
CA ARG A 342 0.01 -26.02 18.44
C ARG A 342 1.08 -27.06 18.74
N SER A 343 1.12 -28.22 18.07
CA SER A 343 2.19 -29.22 18.27
C SER A 343 3.59 -28.64 18.04
N ARG A 344 3.79 -27.85 16.97
CA ARG A 344 5.07 -27.15 16.71
C ARG A 344 5.36 -26.04 17.71
N GLN A 345 4.34 -25.30 18.17
CA GLN A 345 4.49 -24.29 19.21
C GLN A 345 4.79 -24.90 20.59
N TRP A 346 4.19 -26.05 20.92
CA TRP A 346 4.49 -26.83 22.13
C TRP A 346 5.90 -27.41 22.09
N LEU A 347 6.38 -27.85 20.92
CA LEU A 347 7.78 -28.25 20.73
C LEU A 347 8.73 -27.06 20.91
N GLY A 348 8.39 -25.88 20.38
CA GLY A 348 9.15 -24.65 20.57
C GLY A 348 9.17 -24.17 22.03
N LEU A 349 8.02 -24.23 22.71
CA LEU A 349 7.90 -23.90 24.14
C LEU A 349 8.62 -24.93 25.01
N ALA A 350 8.55 -26.23 24.70
CA ALA A 350 9.28 -27.27 25.41
C ALA A 350 10.79 -27.12 25.24
N ALA A 351 11.26 -26.80 24.03
CA ALA A 351 12.67 -26.50 23.77
C ALA A 351 13.13 -25.25 24.54
N ALA A 352 12.35 -24.17 24.51
CA ALA A 352 12.64 -22.95 25.26
C ALA A 352 12.64 -23.18 26.79
N SER A 353 11.73 -24.02 27.29
CA SER A 353 11.65 -24.40 28.71
C SER A 353 12.85 -25.25 29.14
N LEU A 354 13.31 -26.16 28.28
CA LEU A 354 14.52 -26.95 28.49
C LEU A 354 15.77 -26.08 28.53
N VAL A 355 15.90 -25.10 27.62
CA VAL A 355 16.99 -24.14 27.63
C VAL A 355 16.96 -23.27 28.90
N ALA A 356 15.78 -22.79 29.30
CA ALA A 356 15.63 -22.00 30.53
C ALA A 356 15.99 -22.82 31.78
N ALA A 357 15.55 -24.09 31.86
CA ALA A 357 15.89 -24.99 32.95
C ALA A 357 17.39 -25.30 33.01
N ALA A 358 18.02 -25.54 31.85
CA ALA A 358 19.47 -25.75 31.76
C ALA A 358 20.25 -24.50 32.20
N LEU A 359 19.78 -23.30 31.85
CA LEU A 359 20.40 -22.03 32.25
C LEU A 359 20.35 -21.86 33.78
N VAL A 360 19.19 -22.12 34.40
CA VAL A 360 19.04 -22.04 35.86
C VAL A 360 19.93 -23.06 36.58
N LEU A 361 19.98 -24.30 36.08
CA LEU A 361 20.83 -25.36 36.64
C LEU A 361 22.33 -25.08 36.51
N ALA A 362 22.76 -24.33 35.48
CA ALA A 362 24.15 -23.95 35.27
C ALA A 362 24.59 -22.72 36.07
N THR A 363 23.68 -22.05 36.78
CA THR A 363 23.95 -20.76 37.45
C THR A 363 24.07 -20.88 38.97
N PRO A 364 24.93 -20.07 39.63
CA PRO A 364 25.04 -20.06 41.08
C PRO A 364 23.71 -19.69 41.75
N ALA A 365 23.41 -20.27 42.91
CA ALA A 365 22.13 -20.08 43.63
C ALA A 365 21.80 -18.60 43.95
N ALA A 366 22.81 -17.73 44.04
CA ALA A 366 22.63 -16.29 44.21
C ALA A 366 21.99 -15.60 42.98
N ALA A 367 22.12 -16.18 41.79
CA ALA A 367 21.56 -15.65 40.54
C ALA A 367 20.10 -16.09 40.29
N THR A 368 19.60 -17.09 41.03
CA THR A 368 18.24 -17.63 40.85
C THR A 368 17.15 -16.56 41.04
N SER A 369 17.33 -15.64 41.99
CA SER A 369 16.39 -14.54 42.21
C SER A 369 16.33 -13.57 41.02
N HIS A 370 17.44 -13.34 40.33
CA HIS A 370 17.50 -12.48 39.14
C HIS A 370 16.72 -13.06 37.95
N TYR A 371 16.68 -14.38 37.79
CA TYR A 371 15.88 -15.03 36.74
C TYR A 371 14.37 -14.91 36.96
N ILE A 372 13.93 -14.99 38.22
CA ILE A 372 12.51 -14.80 38.56
C ILE A 372 12.11 -13.35 38.26
N VAL A 373 12.92 -12.39 38.69
CA VAL A 373 12.68 -10.97 38.40
C VAL A 373 12.66 -10.72 36.89
N LEU A 374 13.64 -11.23 36.14
CA LEU A 374 13.70 -11.09 34.68
C LEU A 374 12.43 -11.64 34.00
N THR A 375 11.99 -12.83 34.39
CA THR A 375 10.80 -13.47 33.81
C THR A 375 9.54 -12.64 34.07
N LEU A 376 9.33 -12.21 35.31
CA LEU A 376 8.19 -11.38 35.67
C LEU A 376 8.26 -10.00 34.99
N SER A 377 9.44 -9.40 34.86
CA SER A 377 9.63 -8.14 34.14
C SER A 377 9.34 -8.26 32.65
N VAL A 378 9.67 -9.38 32.00
CA VAL A 378 9.31 -9.63 30.59
C VAL A 378 7.80 -9.77 30.42
N ILE A 379 7.14 -10.54 31.29
CA ILE A 379 5.67 -10.71 31.26
C ILE A 379 4.98 -9.36 31.46
N LEU A 380 5.41 -8.59 32.47
CA LEU A 380 4.89 -7.27 32.75
C LEU A 380 5.13 -6.32 31.56
N GLY A 381 6.36 -6.28 31.02
CA GLY A 381 6.72 -5.44 29.89
C GLY A 381 5.89 -5.74 28.65
N PHE A 382 5.66 -7.01 28.34
CA PHE A 382 4.78 -7.42 27.24
C PHE A 382 3.35 -6.90 27.42
N HIS A 383 2.78 -7.06 28.61
CA HIS A 383 1.41 -6.60 28.88
C HIS A 383 1.28 -5.08 28.87
N VAL A 384 2.29 -4.35 29.37
CA VAL A 384 2.28 -2.88 29.38
C VAL A 384 2.42 -2.32 27.97
N ILE A 385 3.37 -2.81 27.17
CA ILE A 385 3.64 -2.30 25.82
C ILE A 385 2.48 -2.64 24.86
N SER A 386 1.90 -3.84 24.98
CA SER A 386 0.78 -4.26 24.12
C SER A 386 -0.49 -3.43 24.31
N ASN A 387 -0.61 -2.70 25.42
CA ASN A 387 -1.76 -1.86 25.75
C ASN A 387 -1.53 -0.36 25.45
N VAL A 388 -0.43 0.01 24.80
CA VAL A 388 -0.18 1.40 24.41
C VAL A 388 -0.97 1.73 23.14
N THR A 389 -1.57 2.92 23.08
CA THR A 389 -2.33 3.36 21.90
C THR A 389 -1.39 3.61 20.71
N PRO A 390 -1.79 3.31 19.46
CA PRO A 390 -0.92 3.46 18.29
C PRO A 390 -0.34 4.87 18.10
N ALA A 391 -1.10 5.91 18.46
CA ALA A 391 -0.66 7.30 18.42
C ALA A 391 0.54 7.61 19.34
N LEU A 392 0.78 6.79 20.36
CA LEU A 392 1.85 6.96 21.34
C LEU A 392 3.07 6.07 21.09
N HIS A 393 3.11 5.30 20.00
CA HIS A 393 4.26 4.43 19.70
C HIS A 393 5.57 5.21 19.53
N THR A 394 5.55 6.37 18.88
CA THR A 394 6.75 7.20 18.71
C THR A 394 7.25 7.80 20.02
N PRO A 395 6.39 8.41 20.87
CA PRO A 395 6.76 8.76 22.24
C PRO A 395 7.26 7.58 23.07
N LEU A 396 6.62 6.40 22.94
CA LEU A 396 7.03 5.18 23.66
C LEU A 396 8.45 4.76 23.28
N MET A 397 8.81 4.78 21.99
CA MET A 397 10.17 4.51 21.52
C MET A 397 11.18 5.47 22.17
N SER A 398 10.87 6.78 22.20
CA SER A 398 11.70 7.80 22.84
C SER A 398 11.87 7.55 24.35
N VAL A 399 10.81 7.16 25.06
CA VAL A 399 10.87 6.79 26.49
C VAL A 399 11.72 5.55 26.71
N THR A 400 11.55 4.50 25.90
CA THR A 400 12.35 3.29 26.04
C THR A 400 13.84 3.56 25.81
N ASN A 401 14.17 4.49 24.91
CA ASN A 401 15.54 4.95 24.71
C ASN A 401 16.07 5.70 25.95
N ALA A 402 15.29 6.58 26.58
CA ALA A 402 15.67 7.20 27.85
C ALA A 402 15.88 6.18 28.98
N ILE A 403 14.98 5.20 29.13
CA ILE A 403 15.07 4.15 30.16
C ILE A 403 16.28 3.23 29.95
N SER A 404 16.67 2.98 28.69
CA SER A 404 17.90 2.22 28.38
C SER A 404 19.17 2.86 28.97
N GLY A 405 19.10 4.15 29.34
CA GLY A 405 20.11 4.84 30.14
C GLY A 405 20.40 4.26 31.52
N ILE A 406 19.67 3.23 31.97
CA ILE A 406 19.96 2.45 33.20
C ILE A 406 21.40 1.89 33.23
N ILE A 407 22.07 1.79 32.08
CA ILE A 407 23.50 1.51 31.96
C ILE A 407 24.34 2.44 32.86
N LEU A 408 23.86 3.65 33.13
CA LEU A 408 24.45 4.59 34.08
C LEU A 408 24.72 3.97 35.46
N VAL A 409 23.81 3.13 35.98
CA VAL A 409 23.97 2.47 37.28
C VAL A 409 25.16 1.52 37.27
N GLY A 410 25.31 0.76 36.18
CA GLY A 410 26.47 -0.12 35.98
C GLY A 410 27.76 0.68 35.85
N ALA A 411 27.74 1.78 35.09
CA ALA A 411 28.90 2.63 34.89
C ALA A 411 29.36 3.29 36.21
N ILE A 412 28.44 3.83 37.01
CA ILE A 412 28.73 4.44 38.32
C ILE A 412 29.39 3.43 39.26
N SER A 413 28.96 2.17 39.24
CA SER A 413 29.55 1.12 40.09
C SER A 413 31.04 0.86 39.82
N GLN A 414 31.55 1.24 38.64
CA GLN A 414 32.91 0.96 38.17
C GLN A 414 33.82 2.21 38.10
N VAL A 415 33.30 3.41 38.37
CA VAL A 415 34.10 4.66 38.32
C VAL A 415 35.28 4.64 39.30
N GLY A 416 35.13 4.01 40.46
CA GLY A 416 36.16 3.88 41.49
C GLY A 416 37.12 2.70 41.31
N HIS A 417 37.13 2.03 40.15
CA HIS A 417 37.94 0.82 39.97
C HIS A 417 39.45 1.13 40.01
N PRO A 418 40.30 0.32 40.69
CA PRO A 418 41.74 0.53 40.79
C PRO A 418 42.50 0.55 39.45
N HIS A 419 41.88 0.00 38.40
CA HIS A 419 42.47 -0.07 37.07
C HIS A 419 42.09 1.18 36.27
N PRO A 420 43.07 2.02 35.86
CA PRO A 420 42.80 3.34 35.28
C PRO A 420 41.97 3.27 33.98
N LEU A 421 42.17 2.23 33.16
CA LEU A 421 41.38 2.03 31.94
C LEU A 421 39.89 1.76 32.24
N ILE A 422 39.59 0.99 33.30
CA ILE A 422 38.21 0.65 33.66
C ILE A 422 37.51 1.89 34.20
N SER A 423 38.20 2.67 35.04
CA SER A 423 37.70 3.96 35.53
C SER A 423 37.44 4.95 34.38
N ALA A 424 38.36 5.05 33.41
CA ALA A 424 38.19 5.92 32.24
C ALA A 424 37.02 5.51 31.34
N ILE A 425 36.87 4.21 31.05
CA ILE A 425 35.74 3.68 30.27
C ILE A 425 34.42 3.92 31.03
N SER A 426 34.42 3.74 32.34
CA SER A 426 33.23 3.95 33.19
C SER A 426 32.83 5.41 33.20
N LEU A 427 33.80 6.35 33.28
CA LEU A 427 33.54 7.77 33.18
C LEU A 427 32.94 8.15 31.82
N ALA A 428 33.47 7.61 30.72
CA ALA A 428 32.91 7.83 29.38
C ALA A 428 31.48 7.26 29.26
N ALA A 429 31.25 6.07 29.82
CA ALA A 429 29.93 5.44 29.85
C ALA A 429 28.92 6.26 30.67
N VAL A 430 29.33 6.87 31.80
CA VAL A 430 28.50 7.79 32.59
C VAL A 430 28.07 8.99 31.74
N VAL A 431 29.02 9.61 31.02
CA VAL A 431 28.72 10.78 30.16
C VAL A 431 27.73 10.41 29.06
N LEU A 432 27.99 9.32 28.32
CA LEU A 432 27.13 8.89 27.22
C LEU A 432 25.74 8.46 27.70
N ALA A 433 25.65 7.71 28.80
CA ALA A 433 24.37 7.32 29.38
C ALA A 433 23.57 8.54 29.86
N THR A 434 24.23 9.55 30.44
CA THR A 434 23.59 10.80 30.86
C THR A 434 23.01 11.56 29.66
N ILE A 435 23.75 11.65 28.55
CA ILE A 435 23.24 12.26 27.30
C ILE A 435 21.99 11.51 26.81
N ASN A 436 22.02 10.17 26.85
CA ASN A 436 20.89 9.36 26.41
C ASN A 436 19.64 9.56 27.28
N ILE A 437 19.80 9.61 28.61
CA ILE A 437 18.71 9.89 29.56
C ILE A 437 18.11 11.28 29.29
N VAL A 438 18.94 12.32 29.30
CA VAL A 438 18.49 13.71 29.17
C VAL A 438 17.85 13.93 27.79
N GLY A 439 18.49 13.47 26.72
CA GLY A 439 17.97 13.59 25.36
C GLY A 439 16.65 12.85 25.16
N GLY A 440 16.56 11.60 25.62
CA GLY A 440 15.35 10.80 25.50
C GLY A 440 14.17 11.38 26.28
N PHE A 441 14.39 11.88 27.51
CA PHE A 441 13.31 12.52 28.28
C PHE A 441 12.90 13.88 27.70
N ALA A 442 13.85 14.69 27.23
CA ALA A 442 13.56 15.99 26.61
C ALA A 442 12.73 15.84 25.32
N VAL A 443 13.09 14.89 24.46
CA VAL A 443 12.35 14.61 23.22
C VAL A 443 10.97 14.04 23.54
N THR A 444 10.89 13.08 24.48
CA THR A 444 9.60 12.54 24.93
C THR A 444 8.69 13.65 25.43
N HIS A 445 9.18 14.52 26.30
CA HIS A 445 8.38 15.61 26.88
C HIS A 445 7.86 16.54 25.79
N ARG A 446 8.70 16.91 24.83
CA ARG A 446 8.30 17.73 23.67
C ARG A 446 7.29 17.03 22.78
N MET A 447 7.43 15.71 22.58
CA MET A 447 6.46 14.91 21.82
C MET A 447 5.09 14.86 22.50
N LEU A 448 5.06 14.60 23.81
CA LEU A 448 3.81 14.54 24.57
C LEU A 448 3.12 15.91 24.68
N ALA A 449 3.90 17.00 24.80
CA ALA A 449 3.36 18.37 24.81
C ALA A 449 2.69 18.78 23.49
N MET A 450 2.97 18.09 22.38
CA MET A 450 2.25 18.32 21.11
C MET A 450 0.88 17.64 21.07
N PHE A 451 0.56 16.76 22.04
CA PHE A 451 -0.74 16.09 22.16
C PHE A 451 -1.69 16.74 23.18
N THR A 452 -1.21 17.69 24.00
CA THR A 452 -2.07 18.49 24.87
C THR A 452 -2.80 19.53 24.04
N LYS A 453 -4.14 19.45 23.98
CA LYS A 453 -5.00 20.52 23.47
C LYS A 453 -5.03 21.66 24.51
N ASP A 454 -4.87 22.89 24.04
CA ASP A 454 -5.31 24.08 24.79
C ASP A 454 -6.83 24.10 24.93
#